data_AF-A0A1W9VJJ2-F1
#
_entry.id   AF-A0A1W9VJJ2-F1
#
_cell.length_a   1.000
_cell.length_b   1.000
_cell.length_c   1.000
_cell.angle_alpha   90.00
_cell.angle_beta   90.00
_cell.angle_gamma   90.00
#
_symmetry.space_group_name_H-M   'P 1'
#
loop_
_entity.id
_entity.type
_entity.pdbx_description
1 polymer ?
#
loop_
_entity_poly.entity_id
_entity_poly.type
_entity_poly.pdbx_seq_one_letter_code
_entity_poly.pdbx_strand_id
1 'polypeptide(L)'
;MAFGSTLEEAKEKAALLQKSDGHQLEKNKIYNLLTKSLLWTNDDEYNQALTWAKYSAYTMVVEEFGKGIWAGLPWFKDNWGRDTFIALPGTLLVSGNFEEAKEVINNFATFQNLEEGEDYGRVPNRVTSLDNMIYNTTDGTPWLIREIYEYIQYSGDTEYGKEIFPVVKRAIEGAIENFVDDDGFMNHDAADTWMDARINNKEPWSDSYKKLCRRRWLYEP
;
A
#
# COMPACT_ATOMS: atom_id res chain seq x y z
N MET A 1 -15.59 15.72 20.29
CA MET A 1 -16.44 14.78 19.52
C MET A 1 -15.61 13.53 19.27
N ALA A 2 -16.22 12.35 19.35
CA ALA A 2 -15.57 11.09 19.01
C ALA A 2 -16.42 10.36 17.97
N PHE A 3 -15.74 9.67 17.05
CA PHE A 3 -16.35 8.89 15.99
C PHE A 3 -15.93 7.43 16.17
N GLY A 4 -16.82 6.50 15.81
CA GLY A 4 -16.59 5.07 15.82
C GLY A 4 -17.56 4.39 14.85
N SER A 5 -17.20 3.19 14.40
CA SER A 5 -18.04 2.38 13.50
C SER A 5 -19.29 1.86 14.23
N THR A 6 -19.23 1.80 15.56
CA THR A 6 -20.37 1.48 16.43
C THR A 6 -20.59 2.57 17.48
N LEU A 7 -21.80 2.60 18.03
CA LEU A 7 -22.14 3.51 19.14
C LEU A 7 -21.26 3.26 20.37
N GLU A 8 -20.97 2.00 20.69
CA GLU A 8 -20.16 1.66 21.87
C GLU A 8 -18.70 2.09 21.69
N GLU A 9 -18.12 1.89 20.51
CA GLU A 9 -16.77 2.39 20.19
C GLU A 9 -16.70 3.93 20.28
N ALA A 10 -17.70 4.63 19.73
CA ALA A 10 -17.77 6.09 19.81
C ALA A 10 -17.90 6.58 21.26
N LYS A 11 -18.69 5.90 22.10
CA LYS A 11 -18.84 6.20 23.53
C LYS A 11 -17.55 5.95 24.32
N GLU A 12 -16.90 4.82 24.09
CA GLU A 12 -15.65 4.46 24.76
C GLU A 12 -14.56 5.49 24.44
N LYS A 13 -14.41 5.83 23.16
CA LYS A 13 -13.47 6.86 22.70
C LYS A 13 -13.80 8.24 23.28
N ALA A 14 -15.08 8.61 23.35
CA ALA A 14 -15.51 9.86 23.99
C ALA A 14 -15.18 9.88 25.49
N ALA A 15 -15.44 8.78 26.21
CA ALA A 15 -15.16 8.67 27.64
C ALA A 15 -13.65 8.72 27.92
N LEU A 16 -12.83 8.12 27.06
CA LEU A 16 -11.38 8.17 27.16
C LEU A 16 -10.87 9.60 26.94
N LEU A 17 -11.33 10.27 25.87
CA LEU A 17 -10.99 11.67 25.59
C LEU A 17 -11.44 12.64 26.69
N GLN A 18 -12.54 12.35 27.38
CA GLN A 18 -13.01 13.17 28.51
C GLN A 18 -12.13 13.00 29.76
N LYS A 19 -11.60 11.80 30.00
CA LYS A 19 -10.76 11.47 31.15
C LYS A 19 -9.29 11.86 30.95
N SER A 20 -8.86 11.98 29.70
CA SER A 20 -7.50 12.36 29.32
C SER A 20 -7.42 13.81 28.84
N ASP A 21 -6.23 14.41 28.86
CA ASP A 21 -5.97 15.59 28.04
C ASP A 21 -5.79 15.17 26.58
N GLY A 22 -6.91 15.05 25.86
CA GLY A 22 -6.92 14.61 24.45
C GLY A 22 -6.08 15.50 23.54
N HIS A 23 -5.94 16.79 23.85
CA HIS A 23 -5.10 17.70 23.08
C HIS A 23 -3.62 17.38 23.27
N GLN A 24 -3.19 17.18 24.52
CA GLN A 24 -1.80 16.82 24.80
C GLN A 24 -1.46 15.41 24.29
N LEU A 25 -2.40 14.47 24.36
CA LEU A 25 -2.23 13.13 23.77
C LEU A 25 -2.00 13.21 22.26
N GLU A 26 -2.82 13.98 21.54
CA GLU A 26 -2.66 14.12 20.09
C GLU A 26 -1.36 14.82 19.71
N LYS A 27 -0.96 15.86 20.46
CA LYS A 27 0.35 16.50 20.28
C LYS A 27 1.50 15.51 20.47
N ASN A 28 1.44 14.69 21.51
CA ASN A 28 2.47 13.67 21.76
C ASN A 28 2.49 12.62 20.64
N LYS A 29 1.32 12.21 20.14
CA LYS A 29 1.20 11.28 19.01
C LYS A 29 1.86 11.84 17.76
N ILE A 30 1.50 13.06 17.35
CA ILE A 30 2.06 13.72 16.16
C ILE A 30 3.56 13.98 16.34
N TYR A 31 4.00 14.41 17.53
CA TYR A 31 5.41 14.61 17.81
C TYR A 31 6.20 13.31 17.65
N ASN A 32 5.73 12.22 18.26
CA ASN A 32 6.37 10.90 18.15
C ASN A 32 6.40 10.42 16.69
N LEU A 33 5.29 10.56 15.97
CA LEU A 33 5.20 10.23 14.55
C LEU A 33 6.28 10.95 13.72
N LEU A 34 6.41 12.26 13.90
CA LEU A 34 7.32 13.09 13.09
C LEU A 34 8.79 12.89 13.48
N THR A 35 9.05 12.54 14.73
CA THR A 35 10.41 12.43 15.30
C THR A 35 10.95 11.01 15.41
N LYS A 36 10.15 9.97 15.12
CA LYS A 36 10.58 8.56 15.15
C LYS A 36 11.76 8.26 14.24
N SER A 37 11.79 8.92 13.09
CA SER A 37 12.93 8.98 12.17
C SER A 37 13.22 10.45 11.88
N LEU A 38 14.35 10.96 12.35
CA LEU A 38 14.68 12.39 12.27
C LEU A 38 15.80 12.62 11.26
N LEU A 39 15.55 13.53 10.32
CA LEU A 39 16.56 14.17 9.50
C LEU A 39 16.50 15.66 9.78
N TRP A 40 17.64 16.24 10.18
CA TRP A 40 17.77 17.67 10.42
C TRP A 40 19.01 18.18 9.69
N THR A 41 18.82 19.18 8.85
CA THR A 41 19.87 19.78 8.02
C THR A 41 20.16 21.21 8.50
N ASN A 42 21.15 21.87 7.89
CA ASN A 42 21.41 23.29 8.10
C ASN A 42 20.50 24.21 7.27
N ASP A 43 19.52 23.65 6.54
CA ASP A 43 18.51 24.39 5.78
C ASP A 43 17.14 24.29 6.48
N ASP A 44 16.72 25.41 7.07
CA ASP A 44 15.47 25.49 7.83
C ASP A 44 14.23 25.32 6.94
N GLU A 45 14.27 25.79 5.70
CA GLU A 45 13.16 25.65 4.75
C GLU A 45 12.98 24.18 4.36
N TYR A 46 14.09 23.48 4.10
CA TYR A 46 14.07 22.04 3.84
C TYR A 46 13.52 21.25 5.03
N ASN A 47 13.98 21.55 6.25
CA ASN A 47 13.53 20.87 7.46
C ASN A 47 12.02 21.04 7.68
N GLN A 48 11.51 22.26 7.45
CA GLN A 48 10.08 22.56 7.53
C GLN A 48 9.29 21.83 6.43
N ALA A 49 9.76 21.88 5.18
CA ALA A 49 9.12 21.21 4.05
C ALA A 49 9.03 19.69 4.25
N LEU A 50 10.12 19.06 4.71
CA LEU A 50 10.14 17.64 5.01
C LEU A 50 9.17 17.26 6.13
N THR A 51 9.09 18.08 7.19
CA THR A 51 8.15 17.84 8.30
C THR A 51 6.70 17.90 7.82
N TRP A 52 6.36 18.89 6.99
CA TRP A 52 5.03 18.99 6.38
C TRP A 52 4.75 17.84 5.42
N ALA A 53 5.71 17.43 4.59
CA ALA A 53 5.55 16.30 3.68
C ALA A 53 5.26 15.00 4.45
N LYS A 54 5.99 14.72 5.54
CA LYS A 54 5.76 13.55 6.41
C LYS A 54 4.37 13.59 7.04
N TYR A 55 3.96 14.75 7.58
CA TYR A 55 2.65 14.91 8.17
C TYR A 55 1.54 14.71 7.14
N SER A 56 1.61 15.41 6.01
CA SER A 56 0.62 15.30 4.93
C SER A 56 0.49 13.88 4.38
N ALA A 57 1.60 13.17 4.16
CA ALA A 57 1.56 11.78 3.74
C ALA A 57 0.85 10.89 4.79
N TYR A 58 1.17 11.06 6.08
CA TYR A 58 0.53 10.28 7.14
C TYR A 58 -0.97 10.57 7.27
N THR A 59 -1.44 11.78 6.97
CA THR A 59 -2.90 12.07 6.99
C THR A 59 -3.69 11.29 5.95
N MET A 60 -3.04 10.67 4.96
CA MET A 60 -3.67 9.79 3.97
C MET A 60 -3.72 8.33 4.43
N VAL A 61 -3.10 7.98 5.57
CA VAL A 61 -3.19 6.64 6.16
C VAL A 61 -4.55 6.49 6.83
N VAL A 62 -5.28 5.46 6.43
CA VAL A 62 -6.68 5.24 6.83
C VAL A 62 -6.93 3.79 7.22
N GLU A 63 -8.09 3.54 7.84
CA GLU A 63 -8.54 2.20 8.26
C GLU A 63 -9.86 1.79 7.56
N GLU A 64 -10.19 2.43 6.44
CA GLU A 64 -11.38 2.12 5.63
C GLU A 64 -11.16 0.80 4.87
N PHE A 65 -11.88 -0.26 5.25
CA PHE A 65 -11.67 -1.64 4.77
C PHE A 65 -10.29 -2.20 5.16
N GLY A 66 -9.85 -1.90 6.38
CA GLY A 66 -8.53 -2.24 6.90
C GLY A 66 -7.51 -1.14 6.61
N LYS A 67 -6.27 -1.32 7.09
CA LYS A 67 -5.24 -0.29 6.97
C LYS A 67 -4.85 -0.11 5.50
N GLY A 68 -4.80 1.13 5.05
CA GLY A 68 -4.40 1.51 3.69
C GLY A 68 -3.95 2.96 3.60
N ILE A 69 -3.67 3.41 2.38
CA ILE A 69 -3.29 4.79 2.09
C ILE A 69 -4.18 5.28 0.95
N TRP A 70 -4.95 6.35 1.19
CA TRP A 70 -5.74 6.96 0.12
C TRP A 70 -4.85 7.53 -0.98
N ALA A 71 -5.25 7.32 -2.23
CA ALA A 71 -4.49 7.74 -3.41
C ALA A 71 -4.50 9.27 -3.60
N GLY A 72 -5.54 9.97 -3.14
CA GLY A 72 -5.54 11.43 -3.17
C GLY A 72 -6.89 12.09 -2.95
N LEU A 73 -6.90 13.20 -2.24
CA LEU A 73 -8.11 13.97 -1.95
C LEU A 73 -8.37 15.06 -3.00
N PRO A 74 -9.65 15.41 -3.27
CA PRO A 74 -10.86 14.82 -2.70
C PRO A 74 -11.41 13.62 -3.50
N TRP A 75 -10.85 13.33 -4.68
CA TRP A 75 -11.49 12.46 -5.68
C TRP A 75 -11.17 10.96 -5.54
N PHE A 76 -10.06 10.61 -4.89
CA PHE A 76 -9.55 9.25 -4.75
C PHE A 76 -9.43 8.83 -3.28
N LYS A 77 -10.54 8.95 -2.55
CA LYS A 77 -10.70 8.50 -1.16
C LYS A 77 -11.02 7.01 -1.04
N ASP A 78 -10.30 6.18 -1.80
CA ASP A 78 -10.38 4.71 -1.75
C ASP A 78 -8.95 4.14 -1.63
N ASN A 79 -8.86 2.89 -1.20
CA ASN A 79 -7.59 2.16 -1.17
C ASN A 79 -7.28 1.60 -2.56
N TRP A 80 -6.34 2.25 -3.25
CA TRP A 80 -5.76 1.75 -4.50
C TRP A 80 -4.47 0.99 -4.17
N GLY A 81 -4.40 -0.29 -4.52
CA GLY A 81 -3.26 -1.15 -4.20
C GLY A 81 -1.96 -0.58 -4.74
N ARG A 82 -1.91 -0.32 -6.05
CA ARG A 82 -0.74 0.28 -6.71
C ARG A 82 -0.26 1.56 -6.00
N ASP A 83 -1.14 2.53 -5.82
CA ASP A 83 -0.82 3.82 -5.20
C ASP A 83 -0.37 3.66 -3.75
N THR A 84 -1.05 2.79 -2.99
CA THR A 84 -0.69 2.47 -1.61
C THR A 84 0.73 1.93 -1.54
N PHE A 85 1.06 0.94 -2.37
CA PHE A 85 2.37 0.29 -2.36
C PHE A 85 3.48 1.26 -2.77
N ILE A 86 3.24 2.11 -3.77
CA ILE A 86 4.20 3.15 -4.17
C ILE A 86 4.43 4.19 -3.05
N ALA A 87 3.37 4.58 -2.34
CA ALA A 87 3.44 5.57 -1.27
C ALA A 87 3.99 5.02 0.07
N LEU A 88 3.88 3.71 0.30
CA LEU A 88 4.19 3.06 1.57
C LEU A 88 5.64 3.31 2.06
N PRO A 89 6.70 3.24 1.24
CA PRO A 89 8.06 3.54 1.68
C PRO A 89 8.22 4.94 2.25
N GLY A 90 7.75 5.95 1.52
CA GLY A 90 7.87 7.35 1.92
C GLY A 90 7.02 7.70 3.13
N THR A 91 5.87 7.03 3.27
CA THR A 91 4.88 7.34 4.30
C THR A 91 5.16 6.62 5.62
N LEU A 92 5.48 5.32 5.56
CA LEU A 92 5.52 4.44 6.73
C LEU A 92 6.90 3.81 6.98
N LEU A 93 7.71 3.52 5.97
CA LEU A 93 9.03 2.90 6.18
C LEU A 93 10.09 3.93 6.58
N VAL A 94 10.32 4.96 5.76
CA VAL A 94 11.33 6.00 6.02
C VAL A 94 11.01 6.78 7.30
N SER A 95 9.74 6.88 7.68
CA SER A 95 9.28 7.50 8.93
C SER A 95 9.44 6.60 10.16
N GLY A 96 9.75 5.30 9.98
CA GLY A 96 9.92 4.33 11.07
C GLY A 96 8.61 3.73 11.60
N ASN A 97 7.49 3.90 10.91
CA ASN A 97 6.18 3.37 11.27
C ASN A 97 5.98 1.94 10.73
N PHE A 98 6.91 1.04 11.08
CA PHE A 98 6.94 -0.33 10.58
C PHE A 98 5.70 -1.15 10.95
N GLU A 99 5.11 -0.94 12.12
CA GLU A 99 3.90 -1.68 12.51
C GLU A 99 2.73 -1.37 11.57
N GLU A 100 2.46 -0.08 11.34
CA GLU A 100 1.41 0.32 10.39
C GLU A 100 1.74 -0.10 8.95
N ALA A 101 3.02 -0.10 8.56
CA ALA A 101 3.43 -0.62 7.25
C ALA A 101 3.09 -2.11 7.10
N LYS A 102 3.37 -2.93 8.13
CA LYS A 102 3.01 -4.34 8.17
C LYS A 102 1.49 -4.52 8.12
N GLU A 103 0.74 -3.71 8.85
CA GLU A 103 -0.74 -3.74 8.82
C GLU A 103 -1.29 -3.46 7.41
N VAL A 104 -0.73 -2.48 6.68
CA VAL A 104 -1.11 -2.22 5.28
C VAL A 104 -0.81 -3.43 4.39
N ILE A 105 0.41 -3.97 4.47
CA ILE A 105 0.82 -5.14 3.67
C ILE A 105 -0.10 -6.33 3.95
N ASN A 106 -0.34 -6.63 5.23
CA ASN A 106 -1.22 -7.72 5.65
C ASN A 106 -2.65 -7.51 5.16
N ASN A 107 -3.16 -6.28 5.23
CA ASN A 107 -4.51 -5.98 4.77
C ASN A 107 -4.69 -6.37 3.30
N PHE A 108 -3.82 -5.88 2.40
CA PHE A 108 -3.88 -6.25 0.99
C PHE A 108 -3.60 -7.73 0.73
N ALA A 109 -2.73 -8.36 1.53
CA ALA A 109 -2.49 -9.80 1.45
C ALA A 109 -3.73 -10.63 1.78
N THR A 110 -4.62 -10.16 2.68
CA THR A 110 -5.90 -10.83 2.96
C THR A 110 -6.85 -10.82 1.77
N PHE A 111 -6.67 -9.88 0.85
CA PHE A 111 -7.46 -9.76 -0.38
C PHE A 111 -6.80 -10.44 -1.58
N GLN A 112 -5.77 -11.27 -1.37
CA GLN A 112 -5.19 -12.02 -2.47
C GLN A 112 -6.22 -12.99 -3.06
N ASN A 113 -6.41 -12.95 -4.38
CA ASN A 113 -7.36 -13.80 -5.06
C ASN A 113 -6.90 -15.27 -4.99
N LEU A 114 -7.78 -16.13 -4.48
CA LEU A 114 -7.55 -17.57 -4.31
C LEU A 114 -8.36 -18.40 -5.30
N GLU A 115 -9.22 -17.77 -6.10
CA GLU A 115 -10.01 -18.43 -7.13
C GLU A 115 -9.13 -18.80 -8.32
N GLU A 116 -9.32 -20.00 -8.86
CA GLU A 116 -8.64 -20.43 -10.07
C GLU A 116 -9.08 -19.55 -11.25
N GLY A 117 -8.12 -19.15 -12.09
CA GLY A 117 -8.36 -18.31 -13.26
C GLY A 117 -7.25 -17.29 -13.46
N GLU A 118 -7.48 -16.34 -14.38
CA GLU A 118 -6.49 -15.33 -14.76
C GLU A 118 -6.03 -14.51 -13.56
N ASP A 119 -6.92 -14.14 -12.63
CA ASP A 119 -6.52 -13.31 -11.48
C ASP A 119 -5.92 -14.08 -10.29
N TYR A 120 -5.69 -15.40 -10.40
CA TYR A 120 -5.16 -16.21 -9.30
C TYR A 120 -3.85 -15.63 -8.74
N GLY A 121 -3.78 -15.47 -7.42
CA GLY A 121 -2.61 -14.94 -6.72
C GLY A 121 -2.42 -13.42 -6.80
N ARG A 122 -3.26 -12.68 -7.53
CA ARG A 122 -3.21 -11.21 -7.57
C ARG A 122 -3.84 -10.57 -6.34
N VAL A 123 -3.36 -9.38 -5.99
CA VAL A 123 -4.04 -8.48 -5.04
C VAL A 123 -4.81 -7.39 -5.78
N PRO A 124 -5.87 -6.82 -5.18
CA PRO A 124 -6.71 -5.87 -5.88
C PRO A 124 -5.99 -4.55 -6.18
N ASN A 125 -6.26 -4.00 -7.36
CA ASN A 125 -5.90 -2.65 -7.73
C ASN A 125 -6.71 -1.61 -6.94
N ARG A 126 -7.97 -1.90 -6.63
CA ARG A 126 -8.85 -1.00 -5.89
C ARG A 126 -9.78 -1.77 -4.97
N VAL A 127 -9.86 -1.32 -3.72
CA VAL A 127 -10.80 -1.82 -2.70
C VAL A 127 -11.81 -0.71 -2.42
N THR A 128 -13.07 -0.91 -2.85
CA THR A 128 -14.18 0.04 -2.61
C THR A 128 -15.20 -0.45 -1.58
N SER A 129 -15.26 -1.77 -1.41
CA SER A 129 -15.92 -2.46 -0.29
C SER A 129 -15.35 -3.87 -0.19
N LEU A 130 -15.67 -4.59 0.88
CA LEU A 130 -15.25 -5.99 1.06
C LEU A 130 -15.87 -6.95 0.02
N ASP A 131 -16.98 -6.54 -0.61
CA ASP A 131 -17.67 -7.32 -1.64
C ASP A 131 -17.37 -6.82 -3.07
N ASN A 132 -16.64 -5.71 -3.22
CA ASN A 132 -16.38 -5.08 -4.51
C ASN A 132 -14.92 -4.59 -4.62
N MET A 133 -14.10 -5.46 -5.21
CA MET A 133 -12.68 -5.26 -5.46
C MET A 133 -12.39 -5.43 -6.95
N ILE A 134 -11.43 -4.65 -7.46
CA ILE A 134 -11.04 -4.68 -8.87
C ILE A 134 -9.61 -5.19 -8.97
N TYR A 135 -9.36 -6.22 -9.77
CA TYR A 135 -8.05 -6.89 -9.95
C TYR A 135 -7.36 -6.53 -11.28
N ASN A 136 -7.76 -5.44 -11.92
CA ASN A 136 -7.28 -4.99 -13.23
C ASN A 136 -5.88 -4.34 -13.21
N THR A 137 -4.90 -5.03 -12.62
CA THR A 137 -3.54 -4.51 -12.47
C THR A 137 -2.52 -5.60 -12.65
N THR A 138 -1.64 -5.42 -13.65
CA THR A 138 -0.50 -6.33 -13.82
C THR A 138 0.68 -5.91 -12.95
N ASP A 139 0.81 -4.62 -12.61
CA ASP A 139 1.93 -4.10 -11.81
C ASP A 139 1.66 -4.00 -10.31
N GLY A 140 0.39 -3.98 -9.86
CA GLY A 140 0.03 -3.85 -8.45
C GLY A 140 0.56 -4.98 -7.56
N THR A 141 0.42 -6.23 -8.00
CA THR A 141 0.92 -7.38 -7.21
C THR A 141 2.45 -7.42 -7.13
N PRO A 142 3.21 -7.17 -8.22
CA PRO A 142 4.65 -6.95 -8.13
C PRO A 142 5.06 -5.82 -7.17
N TRP A 143 4.31 -4.72 -7.12
CA TRP A 143 4.57 -3.65 -6.14
C TRP A 143 4.40 -4.16 -4.70
N LEU A 144 3.35 -4.93 -4.39
CA LEU A 144 3.21 -5.53 -3.05
C LEU A 144 4.42 -6.41 -2.68
N ILE A 145 4.89 -7.26 -3.60
CA ILE A 145 6.07 -8.11 -3.37
C ILE A 145 7.31 -7.26 -3.07
N ARG A 146 7.49 -6.17 -3.82
CA ARG A 146 8.57 -5.20 -3.54
C ARG A 146 8.42 -4.60 -2.14
N GLU A 147 7.21 -4.20 -1.74
CA GLU A 147 6.99 -3.58 -0.43
C GLU A 147 7.17 -4.55 0.73
N ILE A 148 6.83 -5.83 0.55
CA ILE A 148 7.20 -6.89 1.50
C ILE A 148 8.72 -6.96 1.66
N TYR A 149 9.46 -6.95 0.56
CA TYR A 149 10.92 -6.96 0.58
C TYR A 149 11.49 -5.71 1.28
N GLU A 150 11.05 -4.51 0.88
CA GLU A 150 11.47 -3.24 1.50
C GLU A 150 11.14 -3.21 3.00
N TYR A 151 9.94 -3.66 3.40
CA TYR A 151 9.57 -3.77 4.81
C TYR A 151 10.57 -4.63 5.60
N ILE A 152 10.92 -5.81 5.08
CA ILE A 152 11.90 -6.71 5.73
C ILE A 152 13.28 -6.04 5.80
N GLN A 153 13.70 -5.33 4.74
CA GLN A 153 14.98 -4.62 4.73
C GLN A 153 15.03 -3.48 5.76
N TYR A 154 13.96 -2.70 5.88
CA TYR A 154 13.88 -1.57 6.82
C TYR A 154 13.72 -2.02 8.28
N SER A 155 12.88 -3.02 8.53
CA SER A 155 12.54 -3.48 9.88
C SER A 155 13.49 -4.53 10.45
N GLY A 156 14.14 -5.31 9.59
CA GLY A 156 14.88 -6.50 9.97
C GLY A 156 14.01 -7.69 10.40
N ASP A 157 12.69 -7.64 10.19
CA ASP A 157 11.75 -8.67 10.64
C ASP A 157 11.75 -9.89 9.70
N THR A 158 12.77 -10.75 9.88
CA THR A 158 12.93 -11.97 9.07
C THR A 158 11.90 -13.04 9.38
N GLU A 159 11.29 -13.03 10.58
CA GLU A 159 10.24 -14.00 10.93
C GLU A 159 8.95 -13.68 10.18
N TYR A 160 8.57 -12.40 10.11
CA TYR A 160 7.47 -11.97 9.25
C TYR A 160 7.72 -12.34 7.78
N GLY A 161 8.97 -12.25 7.31
CA GLY A 161 9.33 -12.70 5.97
C GLY A 161 8.98 -14.17 5.69
N LYS A 162 9.11 -15.06 6.69
CA LYS A 162 8.69 -16.46 6.57
C LYS A 162 7.17 -16.61 6.62
N GLU A 163 6.52 -15.82 7.48
CA GLU A 163 5.07 -15.80 7.65
C GLU A 163 4.34 -15.39 6.37
N ILE A 164 4.81 -14.32 5.71
CA ILE A 164 4.18 -13.75 4.51
C ILE A 164 4.58 -14.47 3.22
N PHE A 165 5.62 -15.32 3.26
CA PHE A 165 6.13 -16.03 2.08
C PHE A 165 5.07 -16.80 1.27
N PRO A 166 4.07 -17.48 1.87
CA PRO A 166 3.01 -18.13 1.09
C PRO A 166 2.24 -17.19 0.16
N VAL A 167 2.07 -15.91 0.55
CA VAL A 167 1.41 -14.88 -0.28
C VAL A 167 2.27 -14.55 -1.49
N VAL A 168 3.57 -14.33 -1.27
CA VAL A 168 4.55 -14.05 -2.35
C VAL A 168 4.63 -15.24 -3.30
N LYS A 169 4.72 -16.45 -2.76
CA LYS A 169 4.78 -17.69 -3.55
C LYS A 169 3.56 -17.82 -4.45
N ARG A 170 2.36 -17.66 -3.90
CA ARG A 170 1.10 -17.73 -4.67
C ARG A 170 1.03 -16.69 -5.77
N ALA A 171 1.46 -15.46 -5.49
CA ALA A 171 1.50 -14.39 -6.49
C ALA A 171 2.44 -14.72 -7.66
N ILE A 172 3.61 -15.31 -7.37
CA ILE A 172 4.57 -15.73 -8.40
C ILE A 172 4.02 -16.91 -9.20
N GLU A 173 3.46 -17.92 -8.54
CA GLU A 173 2.87 -19.09 -9.21
C GLU A 173 1.73 -18.68 -10.16
N GLY A 174 0.80 -17.85 -9.69
CA GLY A 174 -0.29 -17.34 -10.53
C GLY A 174 0.19 -16.46 -11.68
N ALA A 175 1.24 -15.65 -11.48
CA ALA A 175 1.85 -14.88 -12.56
C ALA A 175 2.49 -15.78 -13.63
N ILE A 176 3.25 -16.81 -13.20
CA ILE A 176 3.91 -17.76 -14.10
C ILE A 176 2.88 -18.53 -14.93
N GLU A 177 1.79 -18.96 -14.32
CA GLU A 177 0.76 -19.74 -14.99
C GLU A 177 -0.03 -18.93 -16.03
N ASN A 178 -0.36 -17.67 -15.72
CA ASN A 178 -1.34 -16.92 -16.49
C ASN A 178 -0.76 -15.77 -17.34
N PHE A 179 0.39 -15.20 -16.96
CA PHE A 179 0.87 -13.95 -17.57
C PHE A 179 2.32 -13.98 -18.02
N VAL A 180 3.08 -15.04 -17.77
CA VAL A 180 4.48 -15.12 -18.19
C VAL A 180 4.59 -15.78 -19.57
N ASP A 181 5.33 -15.17 -20.49
CA ASP A 181 5.65 -15.76 -21.80
C ASP A 181 6.80 -16.78 -21.74
N ASP A 182 7.05 -17.45 -22.87
CA ASP A 182 8.14 -18.44 -23.01
C ASP A 182 9.54 -17.85 -22.74
N ASP A 183 9.70 -16.53 -22.82
CA ASP A 183 10.95 -15.82 -22.52
C ASP A 183 11.09 -15.48 -21.01
N GLY A 184 10.06 -15.73 -20.20
CA GLY A 184 10.02 -15.42 -18.78
C GLY A 184 9.59 -13.99 -18.45
N PHE A 185 8.93 -13.27 -19.37
CA PHE A 185 8.43 -11.92 -19.14
C PHE A 185 6.93 -11.90 -18.84
N MET A 186 6.52 -11.02 -17.91
CA MET A 186 5.10 -10.76 -17.70
C MET A 186 4.50 -9.95 -18.86
N ASN A 187 3.51 -10.54 -19.51
CA ASN A 187 2.56 -9.90 -20.40
C ASN A 187 1.54 -9.11 -19.59
N HIS A 188 0.94 -8.12 -20.24
CA HIS A 188 -0.13 -7.31 -19.67
C HIS A 188 -1.03 -6.82 -20.81
N ASP A 189 -2.29 -6.52 -20.50
CA ASP A 189 -3.19 -5.91 -21.46
C ASP A 189 -3.04 -4.38 -21.48
N ALA A 190 -3.77 -3.76 -22.40
CA ALA A 190 -3.77 -2.31 -22.52
C ALA A 190 -4.44 -1.66 -21.30
N ALA A 191 -3.78 -0.65 -20.74
CA ALA A 191 -4.19 0.05 -19.52
C ALA A 191 -4.27 -0.84 -18.26
N ASP A 192 -3.38 -1.84 -18.15
CA ASP A 192 -3.17 -2.67 -16.95
C ASP A 192 -1.99 -2.23 -16.07
N THR A 193 -1.20 -1.27 -16.57
CA THR A 193 -0.05 -0.67 -15.87
C THR A 193 -0.45 0.67 -15.24
N TRP A 194 0.44 1.31 -14.49
CA TRP A 194 0.22 2.68 -13.96
C TRP A 194 -0.18 3.72 -15.02
N MET A 195 0.09 3.47 -16.30
CA MET A 195 -0.40 4.28 -17.43
C MET A 195 -1.75 3.73 -17.93
N ASP A 196 -2.79 3.82 -17.10
CA ASP A 196 -4.12 3.23 -17.32
C ASP A 196 -5.21 4.21 -17.78
N ALA A 197 -4.83 5.41 -18.21
CA ALA A 197 -5.77 6.40 -18.72
C ALA A 197 -6.59 5.86 -19.91
N ARG A 198 -7.90 6.13 -19.92
CA ARG A 198 -8.84 5.69 -20.98
C ARG A 198 -9.64 6.86 -21.56
N ILE A 199 -9.84 6.85 -22.88
CA ILE A 199 -10.74 7.76 -23.59
C ILE A 199 -12.18 7.30 -23.34
N ASN A 200 -12.99 8.18 -22.74
CA ASN A 200 -14.41 7.90 -22.43
C ASN A 200 -14.62 6.58 -21.67
N ASN A 201 -13.66 6.20 -20.80
CA ASN A 201 -13.64 4.92 -20.07
C ASN A 201 -13.70 3.66 -20.96
N LYS A 202 -13.31 3.76 -22.24
CA LYS A 202 -13.36 2.65 -23.19
C LYS A 202 -11.98 2.32 -23.73
N GLU A 203 -11.44 3.21 -24.55
CA GLU A 203 -10.20 2.95 -25.29
C GLU A 203 -8.98 3.36 -24.46
N PRO A 204 -7.91 2.54 -24.39
CA PRO A 204 -6.68 2.93 -23.73
C PRO A 204 -6.08 4.17 -24.41
N TRP A 205 -5.71 5.18 -23.63
CA TRP A 205 -5.02 6.37 -24.13
C TRP A 205 -3.54 6.07 -24.44
N SER A 206 -2.90 5.34 -23.52
CA SER A 206 -1.54 4.84 -23.65
C SER A 206 -1.60 3.33 -23.89
N ASP A 207 -1.47 2.93 -25.15
CA ASP A 207 -1.29 1.53 -25.50
C ASP A 207 0.18 1.14 -25.25
N SER A 208 0.52 0.87 -23.99
CA SER A 208 1.83 0.36 -23.60
C SER A 208 1.99 -1.13 -23.91
N TYR A 209 1.30 -1.68 -24.91
CA TYR A 209 1.45 -3.07 -25.33
C TYR A 209 2.92 -3.35 -25.64
N LYS A 210 3.55 -4.34 -24.95
CA LYS A 210 4.74 -5.16 -25.35
C LYS A 210 5.68 -5.56 -24.20
N LYS A 211 5.16 -6.08 -23.07
CA LYS A 211 5.91 -6.72 -21.95
C LYS A 211 6.39 -5.75 -20.86
N LEU A 212 6.26 -6.17 -19.60
CA LEU A 212 6.78 -5.44 -18.44
C LEU A 212 8.30 -5.69 -18.29
N CYS A 213 9.07 -4.62 -18.47
CA CYS A 213 10.52 -4.40 -18.21
C CYS A 213 11.48 -5.61 -18.04
N ARG A 214 12.59 -5.59 -18.82
CA ARG A 214 13.78 -6.45 -18.68
C ARG A 214 14.43 -6.31 -17.29
N ARG A 215 14.05 -7.13 -16.31
CA ARG A 215 14.94 -7.51 -15.20
C ARG A 215 14.78 -8.99 -14.96
N ARG A 216 15.73 -9.76 -15.49
CA ARG A 216 15.82 -11.23 -15.35
C ARG A 216 15.92 -11.54 -13.85
N TRP A 217 14.80 -11.92 -13.23
CA TRP A 217 14.73 -12.43 -11.85
C TRP A 217 15.18 -13.90 -11.78
N LEU A 218 16.21 -14.27 -12.54
CA LEU A 218 16.81 -15.59 -12.46
C LEU A 218 18.04 -15.48 -11.58
N TYR A 219 17.88 -15.89 -10.32
CA TYR A 219 18.98 -16.48 -9.56
C TYR A 219 19.38 -17.76 -10.30
N GLU A 220 20.46 -17.71 -11.07
CA GLU A 220 21.17 -18.93 -11.45
C GLU A 220 22.14 -19.28 -10.30
N PRO A 221 22.22 -20.56 -9.88
CA PRO A 221 23.17 -21.03 -8.87
C PRO A 221 24.63 -20.97 -9.35
#